data_AF-A0A6G3SAP4-F1
#
_entry.id   AF-A0A6G3SAP4-F1
#
_cell.length_a   1.000
_cell.length_b   1.000
_cell.length_c   1.000
_cell.angle_alpha   90.00
_cell.angle_beta   90.00
_cell.angle_gamma   90.00
#
_symmetry.space_group_name_H-M   'P 1'
#
loop_
_entity.id
_entity.type
_entity.pdbx_description
1 polymer ?
#
loop_
_entity_poly.entity_id
_entity_poly.type
_entity_poly.pdbx_seq_one_letter_code
_entity_poly.pdbx_strand_id
1 'polypeptide(L)'
;VPDAGQLAAAGDMLHSARRPLIWAGGGALRAGAELTALVEATGAGLFTSNSGRGTVPEDHPQVIGNFATTPAGRALLADADVLLTIGTHFRSNETADYALHLPAAHLQIDVDAAALGRVYPAAHPLHGDAAEALTALLPRA
;
A
#
# COMPACT_ATOMS: atom_id res chain seq x y z
N VAL A 1 14.69 1.01 -10.33
CA VAL A 1 14.93 -0.11 -9.40
C VAL A 1 15.11 0.45 -8.00
N PRO A 2 14.22 0.15 -7.05
CA PRO A 2 14.34 0.61 -5.68
C PRO A 2 15.59 0.06 -4.99
N ASP A 3 16.09 0.75 -3.97
CA ASP A 3 17.26 0.30 -3.21
C ASP A 3 16.96 -1.04 -2.51
N ALA A 4 17.80 -2.04 -2.76
CA ALA A 4 17.58 -3.40 -2.28
C ALA A 4 17.62 -3.50 -0.74
N GLY A 5 18.39 -2.64 -0.07
CA GLY A 5 18.44 -2.58 1.39
C GLY A 5 17.16 -1.98 1.97
N GLN A 6 16.64 -0.92 1.34
CA GLN A 6 15.35 -0.33 1.72
C GLN A 6 14.18 -1.31 1.52
N LEU A 7 14.17 -2.05 0.40
CA LEU A 7 13.16 -3.08 0.13
C LEU A 7 13.22 -4.23 1.14
N ALA A 8 14.42 -4.70 1.50
CA ALA A 8 14.57 -5.75 2.50
C ALA A 8 14.01 -5.32 3.86
N ALA A 9 14.39 -4.12 4.33
CA ALA A 9 13.89 -3.58 5.60
C ALA A 9 12.37 -3.35 5.59
N ALA A 10 11.81 -2.88 4.46
CA ALA A 10 10.37 -2.72 4.29
C ALA A 10 9.64 -4.07 4.29
N GLY A 11 10.22 -5.10 3.66
CA GLY A 11 9.70 -6.47 3.68
C GLY A 11 9.67 -7.06 5.08
N ASP A 12 10.75 -6.91 5.86
CA ASP A 12 10.80 -7.36 7.25
C ASP A 12 9.74 -6.66 8.13
N MET A 13 9.58 -5.35 7.93
CA MET A 13 8.55 -4.57 8.64
C MET A 13 7.14 -5.04 8.28
N LEU A 14 6.87 -5.27 6.99
CA LEU A 14 5.55 -5.67 6.53
C LEU A 14 5.18 -7.08 7.02
N HIS A 15 6.11 -8.04 7.00
CA HIS A 15 5.85 -9.41 7.44
C HIS A 15 5.84 -9.61 8.96
N SER A 16 6.47 -8.70 9.72
CA SER A 16 6.41 -8.70 11.18
C SER A 16 5.23 -7.89 11.74
N ALA A 17 4.50 -7.18 10.88
CA ALA A 17 3.32 -6.40 11.25
C ALA A 17 2.19 -7.30 11.76
N ARG A 18 1.47 -6.85 12.79
CA ARG A 18 0.32 -7.59 13.33
C ARG A 18 -0.98 -7.19 12.67
N ARG A 19 -1.06 -5.95 12.15
CA ARG A 19 -2.25 -5.40 11.50
C ARG A 19 -1.84 -4.63 10.23
N PRO A 20 -1.21 -5.32 9.25
CA PRO A 20 -0.78 -4.67 8.03
C PRO A 20 -1.97 -4.26 7.16
N LEU A 21 -1.85 -3.08 6.53
CA LEU A 21 -2.74 -2.64 5.47
C LEU A 21 -1.95 -2.34 4.20
N ILE A 22 -2.60 -2.54 3.07
CA ILE A 22 -2.10 -2.14 1.75
C ILE A 22 -3.12 -1.19 1.12
N TRP A 23 -2.65 -0.14 0.45
CA TRP A 23 -3.48 0.74 -0.38
C TRP A 23 -2.93 0.79 -1.81
N ALA A 24 -3.66 0.19 -2.75
CA ALA A 24 -3.30 0.15 -4.16
C ALA A 24 -3.91 1.31 -4.97
N GLY A 25 -3.02 2.05 -5.63
CA GLY A 25 -3.31 3.13 -6.56
C GLY A 25 -3.35 2.67 -8.01
N GLY A 26 -3.50 3.62 -8.95
CA GLY A 26 -3.43 3.32 -10.37
C GLY A 26 -2.06 2.82 -10.83
N GLY A 27 -0.99 3.18 -10.11
CA GLY A 27 0.36 2.66 -10.41
C GLY A 27 0.52 1.16 -10.14
N ALA A 28 -0.40 0.52 -9.43
CA ALA A 28 -0.37 -0.92 -9.16
C ALA A 28 -1.03 -1.77 -10.27
N LEU A 29 -1.75 -1.18 -11.22
CA LEU A 29 -2.60 -1.89 -12.19
C LEU A 29 -1.88 -2.99 -13.00
N ARG A 30 -0.57 -2.85 -13.23
CA ARG A 30 0.24 -3.81 -14.00
C ARG A 30 0.96 -4.84 -13.12
N ALA A 31 0.76 -4.79 -11.81
CA ALA A 31 1.41 -5.63 -10.81
C ALA A 31 0.39 -6.45 -10.00
N GLY A 32 -0.73 -6.84 -10.64
CA GLY A 32 -1.85 -7.52 -9.95
C GLY A 32 -1.49 -8.89 -9.41
N ALA A 33 -0.63 -9.65 -10.10
CA ALA A 33 -0.18 -10.96 -9.64
C ALA A 33 0.71 -10.84 -8.39
N GLU A 34 1.66 -9.91 -8.43
CA GLU A 34 2.59 -9.61 -7.33
C GLU A 34 1.84 -9.03 -6.13
N LEU A 35 0.87 -8.13 -6.36
CA LEU A 35 0.04 -7.58 -5.30
C LEU A 35 -0.83 -8.65 -4.65
N THR A 36 -1.44 -9.54 -5.45
CA THR A 36 -2.23 -10.66 -4.91
C THR A 36 -1.38 -11.56 -4.03
N ALA A 37 -0.20 -11.97 -4.52
CA ALA A 37 0.73 -12.79 -3.75
C ALA A 37 1.16 -12.12 -2.44
N LEU A 38 1.43 -10.80 -2.47
CA LEU A 38 1.84 -10.07 -1.27
C LEU A 38 0.68 -9.93 -0.25
N VAL A 39 -0.53 -9.65 -0.73
CA VAL A 39 -1.74 -9.59 0.10
C VAL A 39 -1.95 -10.93 0.81
N GLU A 40 -1.88 -12.05 0.09
CA GLU A 40 -2.01 -13.39 0.64
C GLU A 40 -0.90 -13.73 1.65
N ALA A 41 0.36 -13.43 1.31
CA ALA A 41 1.52 -13.75 2.15
C ALA A 41 1.53 -12.96 3.47
N THR A 42 1.02 -11.72 3.46
CA THR A 42 1.03 -10.84 4.63
C THR A 42 -0.25 -10.90 5.45
N GLY A 43 -1.34 -11.43 4.88
CA GLY A 43 -2.67 -11.35 5.49
C GLY A 43 -3.23 -9.91 5.56
N ALA A 44 -2.63 -8.95 4.83
CA ALA A 44 -3.01 -7.55 4.90
C ALA A 44 -4.42 -7.27 4.34
N GLY A 45 -5.12 -6.31 4.93
CA GLY A 45 -6.33 -5.74 4.32
C GLY A 45 -5.96 -4.81 3.16
N LEU A 46 -6.65 -4.93 2.03
CA LEU A 46 -6.36 -4.17 0.82
C LEU A 46 -7.43 -3.10 0.55
N PHE A 47 -7.06 -1.83 0.76
CA PHE A 47 -7.77 -0.69 0.19
C PHE A 47 -7.38 -0.49 -1.27
N THR A 48 -8.32 0.01 -2.07
CA THR A 48 -8.05 0.43 -3.45
C THR A 48 -8.51 1.87 -3.65
N SER A 49 -7.73 2.64 -4.41
CA SER A 49 -8.24 3.87 -4.99
C SER A 49 -9.21 3.56 -6.14
N ASN A 50 -9.97 4.55 -6.59
CA ASN A 50 -10.77 4.48 -7.81
C ASN A 50 -9.94 4.03 -9.02
N SER A 51 -8.69 4.48 -9.10
CA SER A 51 -7.78 4.11 -10.20
C SER A 51 -7.09 2.76 -10.01
N GLY A 52 -7.05 2.22 -8.78
CA GLY A 52 -6.44 0.92 -8.45
C GLY A 52 -7.46 -0.21 -8.29
N ARG A 53 -8.76 0.09 -8.31
CA ARG A 53 -9.84 -0.91 -8.24
C ARG A 53 -9.66 -1.99 -9.32
N GLY A 54 -9.88 -3.24 -8.93
CA GLY A 54 -9.73 -4.39 -9.81
C GLY A 54 -8.28 -4.82 -10.11
N THR A 55 -7.27 -4.19 -9.49
CA THR A 55 -5.89 -4.71 -9.55
C THR A 55 -5.80 -6.11 -8.94
N VAL A 56 -6.56 -6.34 -7.86
CA VAL A 56 -6.88 -7.66 -7.30
C VAL A 56 -8.40 -7.87 -7.53
N PRO A 57 -8.87 -9.10 -7.83
CA PRO A 57 -10.29 -9.38 -7.97
C PRO A 57 -11.09 -8.90 -6.75
N GLU A 58 -12.18 -8.14 -6.97
CA GLU A 58 -12.92 -7.49 -5.88
C GLU A 58 -13.69 -8.48 -4.98
N ASP A 59 -13.83 -9.74 -5.40
CA ASP A 59 -14.38 -10.84 -4.60
C ASP A 59 -13.34 -11.52 -3.70
N HIS A 60 -12.06 -11.12 -3.79
CA HIS A 60 -11.01 -11.60 -2.91
C HIS A 60 -11.28 -11.18 -1.46
N PRO A 61 -11.19 -12.09 -0.47
CA PRO A 61 -11.66 -11.83 0.90
C PRO A 61 -10.90 -10.72 1.64
N GLN A 62 -9.68 -10.41 1.20
CA GLN A 62 -8.87 -9.33 1.78
C GLN A 62 -9.08 -7.97 1.10
N VAL A 63 -9.84 -7.90 0.00
CA VAL A 63 -10.15 -6.62 -0.65
C VAL A 63 -11.23 -5.91 0.16
N ILE A 64 -10.85 -4.78 0.75
CA ILE A 64 -11.78 -3.84 1.39
C ILE A 64 -12.38 -2.94 0.31
N GLY A 65 -11.61 -2.52 -0.68
CA GLY A 65 -12.05 -1.60 -1.74
C GLY A 65 -11.86 -0.12 -1.39
N ASN A 66 -12.60 0.78 -2.03
CA ASN A 66 -12.45 2.23 -1.81
C ASN A 66 -13.29 2.75 -0.64
N PHE A 67 -13.00 2.26 0.58
CA PHE A 67 -13.74 2.63 1.80
C PHE A 67 -12.88 3.23 2.90
N ALA A 68 -11.66 3.67 2.59
CA ALA A 68 -10.73 4.26 3.56
C ALA A 68 -11.33 5.47 4.32
N THR A 69 -12.24 6.22 3.70
CA THR A 69 -12.90 7.41 4.30
C THR A 69 -14.11 7.10 5.18
N THR A 70 -14.65 5.87 5.11
CA THR A 70 -15.77 5.44 5.94
C THR A 70 -15.35 5.35 7.41
N PRO A 71 -16.31 5.35 8.38
CA PRO A 71 -15.97 5.15 9.79
C PRO A 71 -15.17 3.86 10.04
N ALA A 72 -15.53 2.76 9.37
CA ALA A 72 -14.81 1.48 9.49
C ALA A 72 -13.41 1.55 8.86
N GLY A 73 -13.28 2.17 7.68
CA GLY A 73 -11.97 2.35 7.03
C GLY A 73 -11.01 3.21 7.85
N ARG A 74 -11.53 4.30 8.45
CA ARG A 74 -10.77 5.14 9.37
C ARG A 74 -10.34 4.39 10.62
N ALA A 75 -11.19 3.53 11.17
CA ALA A 75 -10.83 2.69 12.32
C ALA A 75 -9.72 1.70 11.95
N LEU A 76 -9.79 1.06 10.78
CA LEU A 76 -8.72 0.18 10.29
C LEU A 76 -7.40 0.94 10.12
N LEU A 77 -7.41 2.13 9.51
CA LEU A 77 -6.22 2.97 9.37
C LEU A 77 -5.64 3.40 10.72
N ALA A 78 -6.48 3.69 11.71
CA ALA A 78 -6.04 4.08 13.05
C ALA A 78 -5.43 2.91 13.83
N ASP A 79 -5.95 1.69 13.64
CA ASP A 79 -5.47 0.50 14.33
C ASP A 79 -4.24 -0.13 13.67
N ALA A 80 -4.06 0.06 12.37
CA ALA A 80 -2.96 -0.54 11.61
C ALA A 80 -1.58 -0.09 12.14
N ASP A 81 -0.67 -1.05 12.25
CA ASP A 81 0.72 -0.79 12.68
C ASP A 81 1.65 -0.52 11.50
N VAL A 82 1.31 -0.97 10.28
CA VAL A 82 2.03 -0.68 9.04
C VAL A 82 1.04 -0.42 7.90
N LEU A 83 1.33 0.57 7.07
CA LEU A 83 0.63 0.81 5.80
C LEU A 83 1.62 0.80 4.64
N LEU A 84 1.39 -0.06 3.65
CA LEU A 84 2.06 -0.01 2.35
C LEU A 84 1.15 0.65 1.32
N THR A 85 1.59 1.75 0.71
CA THR A 85 0.90 2.36 -0.43
C THR A 85 1.67 2.17 -1.72
N ILE A 86 0.94 1.96 -2.82
CA ILE A 86 1.54 1.58 -4.11
C ILE A 86 0.97 2.48 -5.19
N GLY A 87 1.78 3.36 -5.77
CA GLY A 87 1.42 4.23 -6.89
C GLY A 87 0.12 5.01 -6.67
N THR A 88 -0.07 5.52 -5.46
CA THR A 88 -1.33 6.14 -5.00
C THR A 88 -1.23 7.66 -5.01
N HIS A 89 -2.16 8.32 -5.71
CA HIS A 89 -2.17 9.78 -5.81
C HIS A 89 -2.82 10.48 -4.61
N PHE A 90 -3.48 9.73 -3.72
CA PHE A 90 -4.20 10.26 -2.56
C PHE A 90 -5.12 11.43 -2.91
N ARG A 91 -6.05 11.24 -3.85
CA ARG A 91 -6.95 12.33 -4.28
C ARG A 91 -7.82 12.78 -3.10
N SER A 92 -8.21 14.05 -3.08
CA SER A 92 -8.97 14.66 -1.97
C SER A 92 -10.25 13.89 -1.64
N ASN A 93 -11.01 13.49 -2.67
CA ASN A 93 -12.25 12.73 -2.52
C ASN A 93 -12.05 11.32 -1.92
N GLU A 94 -10.86 10.74 -2.07
CA GLU A 94 -10.49 9.41 -1.55
C GLU A 94 -9.83 9.50 -0.17
N THR A 95 -9.59 10.71 0.31
CA THR A 95 -8.86 11.00 1.54
C THR A 95 -9.62 11.98 2.45
N ALA A 96 -10.91 12.17 2.19
CA ALA A 96 -11.77 13.11 2.90
C ALA A 96 -11.13 14.50 3.04
N ASP A 97 -10.77 15.08 1.88
CA ASP A 97 -10.07 16.36 1.77
C ASP A 97 -8.75 16.38 2.56
N TYR A 98 -7.98 15.30 2.42
CA TYR A 98 -6.68 15.10 3.07
C TYR A 98 -6.74 15.01 4.61
N ALA A 99 -7.92 14.72 5.18
CA ALA A 99 -8.12 14.62 6.62
C ALA A 99 -7.96 13.19 7.19
N LEU A 100 -7.48 12.23 6.38
CA LEU A 100 -7.12 10.91 6.89
C LEU A 100 -5.81 10.98 7.66
N HIS A 101 -5.70 10.16 8.71
CA HIS A 101 -4.44 9.92 9.41
C HIS A 101 -3.96 8.55 8.96
N LEU A 102 -2.72 8.47 8.47
CA LEU A 102 -2.09 7.21 8.09
C LEU A 102 -1.23 6.67 9.24
N PRO A 103 -0.99 5.35 9.32
CA PRO A 103 -0.03 4.77 10.24
C PRO A 103 1.35 5.43 10.14
N ALA A 104 2.04 5.58 11.27
CA ALA A 104 3.38 6.19 11.31
C ALA A 104 4.40 5.39 10.47
N ALA A 105 4.30 4.05 10.50
CA ALA A 105 5.07 3.17 9.63
C ALA A 105 4.41 3.10 8.24
N HIS A 106 4.56 4.19 7.48
CA HIS A 106 4.09 4.30 6.11
C HIS A 106 5.21 3.99 5.12
N LEU A 107 5.08 2.84 4.45
CA LEU A 107 5.88 2.40 3.31
C LEU A 107 5.20 2.93 2.04
N GLN A 108 5.91 3.67 1.19
CA GLN A 108 5.33 4.22 -0.04
C GLN A 108 6.15 3.81 -1.25
N ILE A 109 5.57 3.01 -2.14
CA ILE A 109 6.12 2.69 -3.45
C ILE A 109 5.56 3.67 -4.48
N ASP A 110 6.43 4.35 -5.21
CA ASP A 110 6.04 5.15 -6.38
C ASP A 110 7.15 5.17 -7.43
N VAL A 111 6.76 5.19 -8.70
CA VAL A 111 7.68 5.30 -9.84
C VAL A 111 8.11 6.75 -10.07
N ASP A 112 7.32 7.73 -9.60
CA ASP A 112 7.67 9.14 -9.61
C ASP A 112 8.26 9.53 -8.26
N ALA A 113 9.57 9.82 -8.24
CA ALA A 113 10.26 10.28 -7.05
C ALA A 113 9.62 11.55 -6.43
N ALA A 114 8.99 12.41 -7.23
CA ALA A 114 8.33 13.62 -6.74
C ALA A 114 6.99 13.35 -6.03
N ALA A 115 6.44 12.15 -6.14
CA ALA A 115 5.22 11.74 -5.45
C ALA A 115 5.48 11.25 -4.01
N LEU A 116 6.70 10.79 -3.72
CA LEU A 116 7.09 10.23 -2.42
C LEU A 116 6.98 11.30 -1.32
N GLY A 117 6.17 11.03 -0.30
CA GLY A 117 5.94 11.94 0.82
C GLY A 117 5.15 13.21 0.50
N ARG A 118 4.68 13.39 -0.75
CA ARG A 118 4.09 14.65 -1.22
C ARG A 118 2.76 14.99 -0.53
N VAL A 119 1.88 13.99 -0.37
CA VAL A 119 0.53 14.18 0.19
C VAL A 119 0.50 13.78 1.66
N TYR A 120 1.02 12.60 1.97
CA TYR A 120 1.23 12.12 3.34
C TYR A 120 2.70 11.79 3.53
N PRO A 121 3.30 12.11 4.69
CA PRO A 121 4.68 11.71 4.98
C PRO A 121 4.86 10.20 4.81
N ALA A 122 5.90 9.80 4.09
CA ALA A 122 6.33 8.40 3.99
C ALA A 122 7.57 8.22 4.85
N ALA A 123 7.46 7.40 5.90
CA ALA A 123 8.59 7.06 6.75
C ALA A 123 9.63 6.22 5.97
N HIS A 124 9.14 5.41 5.03
CA HIS A 124 9.96 4.57 4.16
C HIS A 124 9.57 4.77 2.69
N PRO A 125 10.11 5.81 2.03
CA PRO A 125 9.89 6.03 0.61
C PRO A 125 10.70 5.01 -0.23
N LEU A 126 10.03 4.34 -1.15
CA LEU A 126 10.56 3.27 -2.00
C LEU A 126 10.38 3.67 -3.47
N HIS A 127 11.40 4.31 -4.05
CA HIS A 127 11.34 4.79 -5.44
C HIS A 127 11.55 3.63 -6.44
N GLY A 128 10.52 3.31 -7.23
CA GLY A 128 10.67 2.37 -8.33
C GLY A 128 9.35 1.81 -8.86
N ASP A 129 9.48 0.85 -9.78
CA ASP A 129 8.34 0.17 -10.38
C ASP A 129 7.61 -0.70 -9.35
N ALA A 130 6.28 -0.75 -9.45
CA ALA A 130 5.44 -1.48 -8.50
C ALA A 130 5.68 -2.99 -8.55
N ALA A 131 5.82 -3.60 -9.73
CA ALA A 131 6.00 -5.05 -9.85
C ALA A 131 7.37 -5.48 -9.33
N GLU A 132 8.43 -4.72 -9.66
CA GLU A 132 9.77 -4.97 -9.12
C GLU A 132 9.80 -4.86 -7.59
N ALA A 133 9.21 -3.80 -7.04
CA ALA A 133 9.16 -3.58 -5.60
C ALA A 133 8.34 -4.65 -4.88
N LEU A 134 7.14 -4.97 -5.37
CA LEU A 134 6.28 -6.01 -4.78
C LEU A 134 6.95 -7.38 -4.81
N THR A 135 7.62 -7.74 -5.91
CA THR A 135 8.39 -8.99 -6.00
C THR A 135 9.48 -9.04 -4.93
N ALA A 136 10.21 -7.95 -4.73
CA ALA A 136 11.26 -7.87 -3.72
C ALA A 136 10.74 -7.90 -2.27
N LEU A 137 9.47 -7.53 -2.07
CA LEU A 137 8.78 -7.56 -0.79
C LEU A 137 8.16 -8.91 -0.47
N LEU A 138 8.18 -9.92 -1.35
CA LEU A 138 7.69 -11.26 -1.04
C LEU A 138 8.67 -12.01 -0.11
N PRO A 139 8.19 -12.99 0.68
CA PRO A 139 9.05 -13.82 1.49
C PRO A 139 10.15 -14.47 0.65
N ARG A 140 11.39 -14.48 1.16
CA ARG A 140 12.45 -15.30 0.58
C ARG A 140 12.18 -16.76 0.94
N ALA A 141 12.17 -17.63 -0.07
CA ALA A 141 12.08 -19.08 0.10
C ALA A 141 13.33 -19.65 0.80
#